data_AF-A0A928I5M7-F1
#
_entry.id   AF-A0A928I5M7-F1
#
_cell.length_a   1.000
_cell.length_b   1.000
_cell.length_c   1.000
_cell.angle_alpha   90.00
_cell.angle_beta   90.00
_cell.angle_gamma   90.00
#
_symmetry.space_group_name_H-M   'P 1'
#
loop_
_entity.id
_entity.type
_entity.pdbx_description
1 polymer ?
#
loop_
_entity_poly.entity_id
_entity_poly.type
_entity_poly.pdbx_seq_one_letter_code
_entity_poly.pdbx_strand_id
1 'polypeptide(L)'
;MAVYKDKNGTWYVSARYTNWKGEADRKVKRGFQTKREAAEWEKNFFLENAGNLDMTFEAFYQLYKQNTKAYGLSCCPKSQKV
;
A
#
# COMPACT_ATOMS: atom_id res chain seq x y z
N MET A 1 -0.34 -3.14 16.60
CA MET A 1 -0.89 -1.84 16.15
C MET A 1 0.18 -0.77 16.30
N ALA A 2 1.00 -0.58 15.27
CA ALA A 2 2.02 0.45 15.21
C ALA A 2 1.44 1.78 14.67
N VAL A 3 0.39 2.27 15.32
CA VAL A 3 -0.34 3.50 14.98
C VAL A 3 -0.01 4.58 16.00
N TYR A 4 0.42 5.74 15.51
CA TYR A 4 0.96 6.82 16.34
C TYR A 4 0.31 8.15 15.95
N LYS A 5 0.26 9.08 16.91
CA LYS A 5 -0.25 10.43 16.70
C LYS A 5 0.93 11.36 16.43
N ASP A 6 0.83 12.17 15.37
CA ASP A 6 1.81 13.19 15.02
C ASP A 6 1.51 14.51 15.77
N LYS A 7 2.50 15.41 15.79
CA LYS A 7 2.40 16.74 16.44
C LYS A 7 1.29 17.60 15.85
N ASN A 8 0.97 17.37 14.57
CA ASN A 8 -0.05 18.10 13.82
C ASN A 8 -1.48 17.57 14.05
N GLY A 9 -1.67 16.61 14.97
CA GLY A 9 -2.97 15.99 15.25
C GLY A 9 -3.37 14.88 14.28
N THR A 10 -2.64 14.70 13.17
CA THR A 10 -2.79 13.60 12.22
C THR A 10 -2.20 12.29 12.76
N TRP A 11 -2.68 11.15 12.27
CA TRP A 11 -2.19 9.83 12.63
C TRP A 11 -1.24 9.28 11.55
N TYR A 12 -0.29 8.45 11.98
CA TYR A 12 0.60 7.72 11.09
C TYR A 12 0.78 6.27 11.52
N VAL A 13 1.18 5.43 10.58
CA VAL A 13 1.40 4.00 10.77
C VAL A 13 2.82 3.65 10.37
N SER A 14 3.50 2.83 11.17
CA SER A 14 4.81 2.26 10.86
C SER A 14 4.74 0.74 10.88
N ALA A 15 4.56 0.13 9.70
CA ALA A 15 4.56 -1.33 9.56
C ALA A 15 5.98 -1.85 9.32
N ARG A 16 6.42 -2.81 10.12
CA ARG A 16 7.62 -3.62 9.85
C ARG A 16 7.18 -4.89 9.15
N TYR A 17 7.86 -5.29 8.10
CA TYR A 17 7.56 -6.51 7.36
C TYR A 17 8.84 -7.14 6.84
N THR A 18 8.82 -8.45 6.64
CA THR A 18 9.90 -9.17 5.98
C THR A 18 9.60 -9.18 4.50
N ASN A 19 10.55 -8.73 3.68
CA ASN A 19 10.40 -8.79 2.24
C ASN A 19 10.57 -10.25 1.75
N TRP A 20 10.24 -10.51 0.48
CA TRP A 20 10.36 -11.84 -0.12
C TRP A 20 11.81 -12.37 -0.17
N LYS A 21 12.82 -11.50 0.01
CA LYS A 21 14.24 -11.86 0.14
C LYS A 21 14.65 -12.21 1.58
N GLY A 22 13.74 -12.10 2.55
CA GLY A 22 14.03 -12.36 3.96
C GLY A 22 14.59 -11.16 4.74
N GLU A 23 14.70 -9.98 4.13
CA GLU A 23 15.22 -8.78 4.81
C GLU A 23 14.09 -8.04 5.52
N ALA A 24 14.40 -7.46 6.69
CA ALA A 24 13.43 -6.69 7.46
C ALA A 24 13.34 -5.25 6.95
N ASP A 25 12.19 -4.91 6.36
CA ASP A 25 11.89 -3.59 5.84
C ASP A 25 10.84 -2.86 6.70
N ARG A 26 10.80 -1.53 6.55
CA ARG A 26 9.83 -0.67 7.26
C ARG A 26 9.09 0.24 6.29
N LYS A 27 7.76 0.12 6.25
CA LYS A 27 6.87 1.03 5.54
C LYS A 27 6.22 2.00 6.52
N VAL A 28 6.37 3.29 6.27
CA VAL A 28 5.70 4.35 7.04
C VAL A 28 4.72 5.09 6.15
N LYS A 29 3.47 5.17 6.57
CA LYS A 29 2.45 5.98 5.92
C LYS A 29 1.89 7.01 6.91
N ARG A 30 1.81 8.26 6.48
CA ARG A 30 1.43 9.42 7.30
C ARG A 30 0.20 10.11 6.71
N GLY A 31 -0.48 10.92 7.53
CA GLY A 31 -1.56 11.81 7.08
C GLY A 31 -2.97 11.26 7.27
N PHE A 32 -3.18 10.25 8.12
CA PHE A 32 -4.52 9.77 8.44
C PHE A 32 -5.24 10.77 9.36
N GLN A 33 -6.53 11.02 9.13
CA GLN A 33 -7.31 11.89 10.00
C GLN A 33 -7.72 11.17 11.29
N THR A 34 -8.05 9.88 11.18
CA THR A 34 -8.48 9.07 12.32
C THR A 34 -7.52 7.92 12.64
N LYS A 35 -7.51 7.51 13.91
CA LYS A 35 -6.76 6.32 14.35
C LYS A 35 -7.30 5.03 13.68
N ARG A 36 -8.60 4.99 13.38
CA ARG A 36 -9.26 3.82 12.79
C ARG A 36 -8.80 3.58 11.35
N GLU A 37 -8.78 4.62 10.51
CA GLU A 37 -8.26 4.52 9.14
C GLU A 37 -6.80 4.06 9.13
N ALA A 38 -5.99 4.61 10.03
CA ALA A 38 -4.60 4.20 10.20
C ALA A 38 -4.48 2.71 10.58
N ALA A 39 -5.33 2.22 11.48
CA ALA A 39 -5.37 0.81 11.88
C ALA A 39 -5.88 -0.12 10.77
N GLU A 40 -6.89 0.30 10.00
CA GLU A 40 -7.39 -0.47 8.85
C GLU A 40 -6.33 -0.55 7.76
N TRP A 41 -5.57 0.53 7.53
CA TRP A 41 -4.44 0.52 6.61
C TRP A 41 -3.33 -0.45 7.05
N GLU A 42 -2.98 -0.50 8.35
CA GLU A 42 -2.01 -1.49 8.88
C GLU A 42 -2.46 -2.92 8.55
N LYS A 43 -3.74 -3.24 8.83
CA LYS A 43 -4.30 -4.57 8.57
C LYS A 43 -4.28 -4.91 7.09
N ASN A 44 -4.74 -4.01 6.24
CA ASN A 44 -4.77 -4.23 4.79
C ASN A 44 -3.35 -4.38 4.23
N PHE A 45 -2.39 -3.59 4.71
CA PHE A 45 -0.99 -3.71 4.32
C PHE A 45 -0.43 -5.08 4.63
N PHE A 46 -0.68 -5.63 5.83
CA PHE A 46 -0.27 -6.98 6.16
C PHE A 46 -1.05 -8.04 5.39
N LEU A 47 -2.33 -7.86 5.07
CA LEU A 47 -3.08 -8.80 4.23
C LEU A 47 -2.51 -8.85 2.80
N GLU A 48 -2.16 -7.70 2.23
CA GLU A 48 -1.52 -7.59 0.93
C GLU A 48 -0.11 -8.21 0.94
N ASN A 49 0.71 -7.90 1.96
CA ASN A 49 2.08 -8.41 2.07
C ASN A 49 2.18 -9.87 2.54
N ALA A 50 1.24 -10.32 3.37
CA ALA A 50 1.15 -11.71 3.79
C ALA A 50 0.77 -12.62 2.61
N GLY A 51 0.43 -12.03 1.46
CA GLY A 51 0.48 -12.67 0.15
C GLY A 51 -0.02 -14.10 0.25
N ASN A 52 -1.34 -14.27 0.36
CA ASN A 52 -1.96 -15.57 0.17
C ASN A 52 -1.36 -16.19 -1.09
N LEU A 53 -0.40 -17.09 -0.92
CA LEU A 53 0.04 -18.01 -1.97
C LEU A 53 -1.12 -18.94 -2.36
N ASP A 54 -2.19 -18.95 -1.56
CA ASP A 54 -3.49 -19.60 -1.80
C ASP A 54 -4.52 -18.70 -2.52
N MET A 55 -4.13 -17.59 -3.15
CA MET A 55 -5.07 -16.84 -4.01
C MET A 55 -5.17 -17.50 -5.39
N THR A 56 -6.40 -17.62 -5.92
CA THR A 56 -6.61 -18.17 -7.26
C THR A 56 -5.90 -17.29 -8.30
N PHE A 57 -5.42 -17.93 -9.38
CA PHE A 57 -4.70 -17.23 -10.46
C PHE A 57 -5.51 -16.06 -11.05
N GLU A 58 -6.84 -16.17 -11.07
CA GLU A 58 -7.74 -15.12 -11.50
C GLU A 58 -7.67 -13.86 -10.61
N ALA A 59 -7.68 -14.04 -9.28
CA ALA A 59 -7.54 -12.94 -8.35
C ALA A 59 -6.17 -12.25 -8.49
N PHE A 60 -5.11 -13.03 -8.74
CA PHE A 60 -3.78 -12.50 -9.00
C PHE A 60 -3.74 -11.67 -10.29
N TYR A 61 -4.35 -12.17 -11.37
CA TYR A 61 -4.40 -11.47 -12.65
C TYR A 61 -5.11 -10.11 -12.56
N GLN A 62 -6.21 -10.02 -11.79
CA GLN A 62 -6.89 -8.75 -11.57
C GLN A 62 -6.02 -7.75 -10.80
N LEU A 63 -5.30 -8.21 -9.77
CA LEU A 63 -4.40 -7.39 -8.97
C LEU A 63 -3.20 -6.89 -9.80
N TYR A 64 -2.66 -7.75 -10.68
CA TYR A 64 -1.63 -7.38 -11.65
C TYR A 64 -2.13 -6.33 -12.65
N LYS A 65 -3.35 -6.48 -13.18
CA LYS A 65 -3.99 -5.51 -14.10
C LYS A 65 -4.21 -4.14 -13.44
N GLN A 66 -4.54 -4.12 -12.15
CA GLN A 66 -4.71 -2.87 -11.40
C GLN A 66 -3.36 -2.18 -11.14
N ASN A 67 -2.33 -2.95 -10.76
CA ASN A 67 -0.98 -2.41 -10.57
C ASN A 67 -0.37 -1.90 -11.89
N THR A 68 -0.47 -2.64 -12.98
CA THR A 68 0.04 -2.20 -14.29
C THR A 68 -0.62 -0.91 -14.79
N LYS A 69 -1.91 -0.68 -14.50
CA LYS A 69 -2.56 0.60 -14.81
C LYS A 69 -2.06 1.76 -13.94
N ALA A 70 -1.73 1.50 -12.68
CA ALA A 70 -1.22 2.53 -11.76
C ALA A 70 0.19 3.02 -12.15
N TYR A 71 1.02 2.14 -12.71
CA TYR A 71 2.39 2.46 -13.13
C TYR A 71 2.55 2.69 -14.65
N GLY A 72 1.49 2.50 -15.44
CA GLY A 72 1.56 2.45 -16.92
C GLY A 72 1.18 3.71 -17.69
N LEU A 73 0.95 4.87 -17.05
CA LEU A 73 0.47 6.08 -17.76
C LEU A 73 1.14 7.39 -17.34
N SER A 74 2.26 7.39 -16.60
CA SER A 74 2.97 8.63 -16.27
C SER A 74 3.98 9.09 -17.34
N CYS A 75 4.18 8.34 -18.43
CA CYS A 75 5.25 8.65 -19.41
C CYS A 75 4.79 9.29 -20.74
N CYS A 76 3.52 9.67 -20.93
CA CYS A 76 3.13 10.35 -22.17
C CYS A 76 2.24 11.56 -21.90
N PRO A 77 2.73 12.81 -22.11
CA PRO A 77 1.86 13.97 -22.09
C PRO A 77 0.88 13.81 -23.24
N LYS A 78 -0.42 13.79 -22.93
CA LYS A 78 -1.47 13.91 -23.94
C LYS A 78 -1.21 15.21 -24.70
N SER A 79 -0.69 15.10 -25.91
CA SER A 79 -0.59 16.19 -26.87
C SER A 79 -1.96 16.86 -26.94
N GLN A 80 -2.00 18.11 -26.52
CA GLN A 80 -3.14 18.99 -26.69
C GLN A 80 -3.46 19.04 -28.18
N LYS A 81 -4.68 18.65 -28.55
CA LYS A 81 -5.19 18.83 -29.91
C LYS A 81 -5.09 20.32 -30.25
N VAL A 82 -4.31 20.64 -31.28
CA VAL A 82 -4.46 21.86 -32.08
C VAL A 82 -5.42 21.52 -33.22
#